data_AF-A0A6A4NME7-F1
#
_entry.id   AF-A0A6A4NME7-F1
#
_cell.length_a   1.000
_cell.length_b   1.000
_cell.length_c   1.000
_cell.angle_alpha   90.00
_cell.angle_beta   90.00
_cell.angle_gamma   90.00
#
_symmetry.space_group_name_H-M   'P 1'
#
loop_
_entity.id
_entity.type
_entity.pdbx_description
1 polymer ?
#
loop_
_entity_poly.entity_id
_entity_poly.type
_entity_poly.pdbx_seq_one_letter_code
_entity_poly.pdbx_strand_id
1 'polypeptide(L)'
;MLQAAARYVQKTLNNASLSISHMVGPVEQVALANHPIKGFYFMTVGLSQSLTVTITSYMGYLRVGFGAEKGFIDEHKLNSCFQTSMEMMLNAART
;
A
#
# COMPACT_ATOMS: atom_id res chain seq x y z
N MET A 1 -26.97 -6.46 6.09
CA MET A 1 -26.21 -5.18 6.06
C MET A 1 -24.78 -5.38 5.56
N LEU A 2 -23.96 -6.26 6.18
CA LEU A 2 -22.56 -6.48 5.76
C LEU A 2 -22.39 -6.87 4.28
N GLN A 3 -23.23 -7.77 3.75
CA GLN A 3 -23.19 -8.14 2.32
C GLN A 3 -23.51 -6.97 1.38
N ALA A 4 -24.36 -6.03 1.78
CA ALA A 4 -24.68 -4.87 0.95
C ALA A 4 -23.50 -3.89 0.91
N ALA A 5 -22.88 -3.63 2.07
CA ALA A 5 -21.68 -2.81 2.16
C ALA A 5 -20.50 -3.42 1.39
N ALA A 6 -20.26 -4.73 1.52
CA ALA A 6 -19.21 -5.44 0.79
C ALA A 6 -19.41 -5.34 -0.72
N ARG A 7 -20.64 -5.54 -1.21
CA ARG A 7 -20.97 -5.39 -2.65
C ARG A 7 -20.75 -3.96 -3.14
N TYR A 8 -21.12 -2.96 -2.33
CA TYR A 8 -20.89 -1.56 -2.68
C TYR A 8 -19.38 -1.25 -2.80
N VAL A 9 -18.58 -1.64 -1.81
CA VAL A 9 -17.12 -1.45 -1.82
C VAL A 9 -16.48 -2.17 -3.01
N GLN A 10 -16.84 -3.44 -3.24
CA GLN A 10 -16.32 -4.20 -4.38
C GLN A 10 -16.68 -3.54 -5.72
N LYS A 11 -17.93 -3.08 -5.88
CA LYS A 11 -18.35 -2.36 -7.08
C LYS A 11 -17.54 -1.08 -7.28
N THR A 12 -17.34 -0.30 -6.23
CA THR A 12 -16.52 0.92 -6.30
C THR A 12 -15.09 0.62 -6.70
N LEU A 13 -14.46 -0.38 -6.06
CA LEU A 13 -13.08 -0.76 -6.35
C LEU A 13 -12.90 -1.27 -7.78
N ASN A 14 -13.85 -2.05 -8.31
CA ASN A 14 -13.80 -2.56 -9.67
C ASN A 14 -14.06 -1.49 -10.75
N ASN A 15 -14.65 -0.35 -10.39
CA ASN A 15 -14.84 0.79 -11.30
C ASN A 15 -13.72 1.85 -11.15
N ALA A 16 -12.71 1.60 -10.32
CA ALA A 16 -11.56 2.47 -10.15
C ALA A 16 -10.32 1.86 -10.83
N SER A 17 -9.48 2.70 -11.43
CA SER A 17 -8.19 2.27 -12.00
C SER A 17 -7.07 2.20 -10.95
N LEU A 18 -7.22 2.95 -9.87
CA LEU A 18 -6.28 3.05 -8.76
C LEU A 18 -7.01 2.92 -7.42
N SER A 19 -6.43 2.14 -6.49
CA SER A 19 -6.75 2.24 -5.07
C SER A 19 -5.54 2.64 -4.25
N ILE A 20 -5.77 3.44 -3.21
CA ILE A 20 -4.80 3.75 -2.18
C ILE A 20 -5.44 3.42 -0.84
N SER A 21 -4.78 2.59 -0.04
CA SER A 21 -5.27 2.20 1.28
C SER A 21 -4.17 2.35 2.33
N HIS A 22 -4.57 2.71 3.54
CA HIS A 22 -3.68 2.84 4.68
C HIS A 22 -4.20 2.03 5.86
N MET A 23 -3.34 1.18 6.42
CA MET A 23 -3.61 0.40 7.62
C MET A 23 -2.56 0.72 8.68
N VAL A 24 -2.99 1.12 9.87
CA VAL A 24 -2.09 1.32 11.00
C VAL A 24 -1.72 -0.05 11.58
N GLY A 25 -0.43 -0.41 11.53
CA GLY A 25 0.07 -1.66 12.08
C GLY A 25 0.70 -1.50 13.46
N PRO A 26 1.28 -2.60 14.00
CA PRO A 26 1.86 -2.62 15.35
C PRO A 26 2.99 -1.60 15.53
N VAL A 27 3.03 -0.96 16.70
CA VAL A 27 4.13 -0.07 17.07
C VAL A 27 5.31 -0.86 17.66
N GLU A 28 5.04 -2.01 18.27
CA GLU A 28 6.03 -2.94 18.80
C GLU A 28 6.54 -3.93 17.75
N GLN A 29 7.72 -4.50 18.01
CA GLN A 29 8.26 -5.58 17.20
C GLN A 29 7.44 -6.85 17.38
N VAL A 30 6.94 -7.40 16.28
CA VAL A 30 6.22 -8.68 16.28
C VAL A 30 7.11 -9.81 15.76
N ALA A 31 6.81 -11.04 16.20
CA ALA A 31 7.52 -12.25 15.79
C ALA A 31 6.55 -13.28 15.21
N LEU A 32 6.99 -13.96 14.16
CA LEU A 32 6.30 -15.12 13.59
C LEU A 32 7.10 -16.37 13.97
N ALA A 33 6.49 -17.30 14.69
CA ALA A 33 7.17 -18.52 15.17
C ALA A 33 8.50 -18.22 15.91
N ASN A 34 8.49 -17.23 16.82
CA ASN A 34 9.67 -16.73 17.53
C ASN A 34 10.77 -16.11 16.64
N HIS A 35 10.44 -15.72 15.41
CA HIS A 35 11.34 -14.98 14.52
C HIS A 35 10.83 -13.56 14.31
N PRO A 36 11.57 -12.53 14.77
CA PRO A 36 11.16 -11.14 14.60
C PRO A 36 11.01 -10.79 13.12
N ILE A 37 9.89 -10.18 12.74
CA ILE A 37 9.67 -9.75 11.35
C ILE A 37 10.20 -8.32 11.16
N LYS A 38 10.80 -8.07 10.00
CA LYS A 38 11.40 -6.76 9.65
C LYS A 38 10.39 -5.76 9.09
N GLY A 39 9.27 -6.25 8.57
CA GLY A 39 8.28 -5.43 7.89
C GLY A 39 6.94 -6.15 7.82
N PHE A 40 5.89 -5.34 7.68
CA PHE A 40 4.52 -5.80 7.53
C PHE A 40 3.96 -5.15 6.25
N TYR A 41 3.46 -5.97 5.34
CA TYR A 41 2.83 -5.55 4.09
C TYR A 41 1.50 -6.27 3.96
N PHE A 42 0.49 -5.60 3.43
CA PHE A 42 -0.74 -6.25 2.98
C PHE A 42 -1.00 -5.90 1.51
N MET A 43 -1.68 -6.78 0.81
CA MET A 43 -2.12 -6.55 -0.57
C MET A 43 -3.52 -7.08 -0.76
N THR A 44 -4.37 -6.30 -1.41
CA THR A 44 -5.69 -6.75 -1.88
C THR A 44 -5.53 -7.31 -3.29
N VAL A 45 -5.95 -8.56 -3.49
CA VAL A 45 -5.88 -9.25 -4.79
C VAL A 45 -7.28 -9.60 -5.31
N GLY A 46 -7.41 -9.81 -6.63
CA GLY A 46 -8.68 -10.22 -7.25
C GLY A 46 -9.65 -9.08 -7.57
N LEU A 47 -9.18 -7.84 -7.58
CA LEU A 47 -9.92 -6.65 -8.02
C LEU A 47 -9.46 -6.25 -9.43
N SER A 48 -10.35 -5.62 -10.20
CA SER A 48 -10.07 -5.20 -11.59
C SER A 48 -9.23 -3.91 -11.71
N GLN A 49 -8.35 -3.66 -10.75
CA GLN A 49 -7.57 -2.41 -10.66
C GLN A 49 -6.23 -2.56 -11.37
N SER A 50 -5.88 -1.60 -12.23
CA SER A 50 -4.58 -1.60 -12.92
C SER A 50 -3.43 -1.21 -11.98
N LEU A 51 -3.70 -0.43 -10.94
CA LEU A 51 -2.74 -0.09 -9.89
C LEU A 51 -3.40 -0.13 -8.50
N THR A 52 -2.68 -0.64 -7.51
CA THR A 52 -3.06 -0.67 -6.09
C THR A 52 -1.87 -0.22 -5.27
N VAL A 53 -2.08 0.72 -4.36
CA VAL A 53 -1.11 1.19 -3.39
C VAL A 53 -1.60 0.83 -1.99
N THR A 54 -0.79 0.09 -1.24
CA THR A 54 -1.06 -0.21 0.17
C THR A 54 0.01 0.43 1.03
N ILE A 55 -0.42 1.09 2.11
CA ILE A 55 0.47 1.74 3.07
C ILE A 55 0.21 1.08 4.42
N THR A 56 1.28 0.60 5.06
CA THR A 56 1.21 0.04 6.42
C THR A 56 2.23 0.70 7.31
N SER A 57 1.82 1.19 8.48
CA SER A 57 2.79 1.59 9.51
C SER A 57 3.25 0.37 10.32
N TYR A 58 4.55 0.23 10.58
CA TYR A 58 5.10 -0.80 11.46
C TYR A 58 6.39 -0.31 12.12
N MET A 59 6.46 -0.37 13.45
CA MET A 59 7.62 0.08 14.23
C MET A 59 8.14 1.48 13.84
N GLY A 60 7.22 2.43 13.59
CA GLY A 60 7.57 3.80 13.19
C GLY A 60 7.96 3.98 11.73
N TYR A 61 7.97 2.92 10.92
CA TYR A 61 8.22 3.00 9.47
C TYR A 61 6.94 2.86 8.67
N LEU A 62 6.79 3.67 7.62
CA LEU A 62 5.80 3.42 6.58
C LEU A 62 6.34 2.39 5.59
N ARG A 63 5.53 1.37 5.30
CA ARG A 63 5.78 0.32 4.31
C ARG A 63 4.77 0.52 3.17
N VAL A 64 5.27 0.81 1.98
CA VAL A 64 4.44 1.04 0.79
C VAL A 64 4.58 -0.15 -0.15
N GLY A 65 3.45 -0.76 -0.49
CA GLY A 65 3.34 -1.84 -1.48
C GLY A 65 2.64 -1.35 -2.74
N PHE A 66 3.13 -1.80 -3.90
CA PHE A 66 2.51 -1.54 -5.20
C PHE A 66 2.09 -2.86 -5.82
N GLY A 67 0.80 -3.00 -6.12
CA GLY A 67 0.28 -4.04 -7.00
C GLY A 67 -0.06 -3.41 -8.34
N ALA A 68 0.57 -3.87 -9.42
CA ALA A 68 0.29 -3.36 -10.76
C ALA A 68 -0.08 -4.50 -11.70
N GLU A 69 -1.01 -4.23 -12.61
CA GLU A 69 -1.28 -5.12 -13.73
C GLU A 69 -0.01 -5.25 -14.60
N LYS A 70 0.28 -6.48 -15.03
CA LYS A 70 1.52 -6.78 -15.76
C LYS A 70 1.58 -5.97 -17.05
N GLY A 71 2.66 -5.19 -17.21
CA GLY A 71 2.87 -4.35 -18.39
C GLY A 71 2.09 -3.04 -18.41
N PHE A 72 1.29 -2.74 -17.37
CA PHE A 72 0.55 -1.48 -17.27
C PHE A 72 1.47 -0.29 -16.99
N ILE A 73 2.47 -0.47 -16.12
CA ILE A 73 3.40 0.58 -15.71
C ILE A 73 4.83 0.04 -15.56
N ASP A 74 5.81 0.89 -15.85
CA ASP A 74 7.22 0.63 -15.60
C ASP A 74 7.47 0.67 -14.08
N GLU A 75 7.73 -0.49 -13.50
CA GLU A 75 7.91 -0.68 -12.05
C GLU A 75 9.12 0.10 -11.49
N HIS A 76 10.19 0.22 -12.27
CA HIS A 76 11.39 0.94 -11.84
C HIS A 76 11.15 2.44 -11.84
N LYS A 77 10.49 2.97 -12.88
CA LYS A 77 10.10 4.39 -12.93
C LYS A 77 9.10 4.72 -11.85
N LEU A 78 8.09 3.87 -11.62
CA LEU A 78 7.12 4.08 -10.54
C LEU A 78 7.82 4.18 -9.18
N ASN A 79 8.70 3.23 -8.86
CA ASN A 79 9.41 3.22 -7.59
C ASN A 79 10.34 4.43 -7.45
N SER A 80 11.10 4.77 -8.50
CA SER A 80 11.97 5.95 -8.51
C SER A 80 11.17 7.25 -8.32
N CYS A 81 10.05 7.43 -9.02
CA CYS A 81 9.19 8.61 -8.85
C CYS A 81 8.68 8.72 -7.41
N PHE A 82 8.32 7.60 -6.77
CA PHE A 82 7.86 7.61 -5.40
C PHE A 82 8.98 7.99 -4.41
N GLN A 83 10.17 7.42 -4.59
CA GLN A 83 11.35 7.75 -3.78
C GLN A 83 11.74 9.23 -3.90
N THR A 84 11.82 9.75 -5.13
CA THR A 84 12.09 11.18 -5.36
C THR A 84 11.03 12.06 -4.71
N SER A 85 9.74 11.71 -4.83
CA SER A 85 8.66 12.46 -4.18
C SER A 85 8.80 12.45 -2.65
N MET A 86 9.17 11.31 -2.06
CA MET A 86 9.43 11.19 -0.62
C MET A 86 10.57 12.09 -0.17
N GLU A 87 11.69 12.09 -0.90
CA GLU A 87 12.84 12.95 -0.62
C GLU A 87 12.47 14.44 -0.69
N MET A 88 11.70 14.84 -1.71
CA MET A 88 11.22 16.21 -1.85
C MET A 88 10.35 16.63 -0.65
N MET A 89 9.40 15.80 -0.23
CA MET A 89 8.56 16.07 0.94
C MET A 89 9.38 16.17 2.23
N LEU A 90 10.34 15.27 2.44
CA LEU A 90 11.21 15.30 3.62
C LEU A 90 12.09 16.55 3.65
N ASN A 91 12.57 17.01 2.49
CA ASN A 91 13.36 18.23 2.40
C ASN A 91 12.49 19.47 2.69
N ALA A 92 11.26 19.52 2.18
CA ALA A 92 10.33 20.60 2.45
C ALA A 92 9.87 20.65 3.92
N ALA A 93 9.79 19.50 4.62
CA ALA A 93 9.42 19.47 6.03
C ALA A 93 10.57 19.90 6.98
N ARG A 94 11.79 20.07 6.47
CA ARG A 94 12.96 20.51 7.24
C ARG A 94 13.16 22.03 7.25
N THR A 95 12.38 22.76 6.45
CA THR A 95 12.33 24.23 6.42
C THR A 95 11.22 24.75 7.33
#